data_AF-A0A8T5GY19-F1
#
_entry.id   AF-A0A8T5GY19-F1
#
_cell.length_a   1.000
_cell.length_b   1.000
_cell.length_c   1.000
_cell.angle_alpha   90.00
_cell.angle_beta   90.00
_cell.angle_gamma   90.00
#
_symmetry.space_group_name_H-M   'P 1'
#
loop_
_entity.id
_entity.type
_entity.pdbx_description
1 polymer ?
#
loop_
_entity_poly.entity_id
_entity_poly.type
_entity_poly.pdbx_seq_one_letter_code
_entity_poly.pdbx_strand_id
1 'polypeptide(L)'
;MTLVFLFIFTSLSPIVDAFDWDNDGVDDSIDTDDDDDNDLIKDNLDICINGDSVMSTDWISDSLTDHDSDGCNDELEDDDDDNDGMKDDLDQCPTGDLGWTSTPDTDFDNDGCQDSSEDYDDDSDGVIDSQDMFPLDPNESFDSDGDGIGNNQDAFPNDSSETIDSDGDGVGDNTDLFPSMSWLGSGTSFTLIAIIIISIITAIVVLRRRNDENIPEGLTKAFENQEEFFEDISGDALSLAGMAPIISETQHLIGNLPPSNELVGEIDSDGYEWIEHPEASDIWYWRGSESNDWDLYEE
;
A
#
# COMPACT_ATOMS: atom_id res chain seq x y z
N MET A 1 -16.76 94.05 -33.01
CA MET A 1 -17.81 93.26 -32.32
C MET A 1 -17.57 91.82 -32.70
N THR A 2 -17.39 90.99 -31.68
CA THR A 2 -16.56 89.79 -31.65
C THR A 2 -17.13 88.61 -32.44
N LEU A 3 -16.21 87.93 -33.15
CA LEU A 3 -16.11 86.51 -33.55
C LEU A 3 -16.77 85.54 -32.51
N VAL A 4 -17.17 84.28 -32.71
CA VAL A 4 -16.98 83.23 -33.74
C VAL A 4 -17.75 81.97 -33.28
N PHE A 5 -18.16 81.16 -34.26
CA PHE A 5 -18.37 79.70 -34.28
C PHE A 5 -19.37 78.97 -33.37
N LEU A 6 -20.33 78.40 -34.09
CA LEU A 6 -20.92 77.07 -33.93
C LEU A 6 -19.87 75.99 -33.64
N PHE A 7 -20.03 75.20 -32.58
CA PHE A 7 -19.70 73.77 -32.59
C PHE A 7 -20.65 73.02 -31.67
N ILE A 8 -21.34 72.05 -32.26
CA ILE A 8 -22.19 71.07 -31.62
C ILE A 8 -21.24 70.06 -30.99
N PHE A 9 -21.18 69.98 -29.66
CA PHE A 9 -20.63 68.79 -29.01
C PHE A 9 -21.75 67.76 -28.94
N THR A 10 -21.81 66.90 -29.96
CA THR A 10 -22.41 65.59 -29.83
C THR A 10 -21.66 64.83 -28.75
N SER A 11 -22.42 64.07 -27.96
CA SER A 11 -21.95 63.11 -26.98
C SER A 11 -20.74 62.33 -27.47
N LEU A 12 -19.57 62.64 -26.94
CA LEU A 12 -18.57 61.60 -26.72
C LEU A 12 -18.94 61.01 -25.37
N SER A 13 -19.74 59.95 -25.41
CA SER A 13 -19.56 58.89 -24.43
C SER A 13 -18.06 58.57 -24.42
N PRO A 14 -17.38 58.46 -23.27
CA PRO A 14 -16.09 57.78 -23.29
C PRO A 14 -16.35 56.45 -23.98
N ILE A 15 -15.59 56.20 -25.05
CA ILE A 15 -15.48 54.87 -25.62
C ILE A 15 -15.17 53.98 -24.41
N VAL A 16 -16.01 52.96 -24.24
CA VAL A 16 -15.79 51.84 -23.33
C VAL A 16 -14.31 51.50 -23.33
N ASP A 17 -13.72 51.28 -22.16
CA ASP A 17 -12.31 50.92 -21.99
C ASP A 17 -11.87 50.02 -23.15
N ALA A 18 -11.06 50.58 -24.06
CA ALA A 18 -10.39 49.78 -25.07
C ALA A 18 -9.49 48.84 -24.27
N PHE A 19 -9.67 47.55 -24.48
CA PHE A 19 -8.79 46.54 -23.92
C PHE A 19 -7.53 46.61 -24.81
N ASP A 20 -6.38 46.73 -24.16
CA ASP A 20 -5.06 47.07 -24.73
C ASP A 20 -4.08 46.31 -23.84
N TRP A 21 -3.93 45.01 -24.10
CA TRP A 21 -3.27 44.05 -23.21
C TRP A 21 -1.74 44.25 -23.14
N ASP A 22 -1.13 44.54 -24.28
CA ASP A 22 0.30 44.84 -24.42
C ASP A 22 0.63 46.33 -24.20
N ASN A 23 -0.40 47.17 -24.10
CA ASN A 23 -0.34 48.59 -23.86
C ASN A 23 0.43 49.38 -24.95
N ASP A 24 0.43 48.92 -26.21
CA ASP A 24 1.07 49.61 -27.35
C ASP A 24 0.27 50.83 -27.85
N GLY A 25 -0.98 50.94 -27.40
CA GLY A 25 -1.89 52.05 -27.70
C GLY A 25 -2.82 51.80 -28.89
N VAL A 26 -2.94 50.56 -29.35
CA VAL A 26 -4.01 50.03 -30.19
C VAL A 26 -5.02 49.30 -29.28
N ASP A 27 -6.21 48.99 -29.80
CA ASP A 27 -7.27 48.30 -29.04
C ASP A 27 -7.32 46.88 -29.59
N ASP A 28 -7.27 45.85 -28.74
CA ASP A 28 -7.18 44.42 -29.13
C ASP A 28 -8.30 44.05 -30.14
N SER A 29 -9.46 44.72 -30.07
CA SER A 29 -10.58 44.49 -30.99
C SER A 29 -10.32 44.94 -32.44
N ILE A 30 -9.28 45.75 -32.64
CA ILE A 30 -8.80 46.33 -33.90
C ILE A 30 -7.35 45.92 -34.16
N ASP A 31 -6.66 45.36 -33.16
CA ASP A 31 -5.28 44.97 -33.30
C ASP A 31 -5.09 43.82 -34.29
N THR A 32 -3.93 43.87 -34.92
CA THR A 32 -3.52 42.96 -35.98
C THR A 32 -2.07 42.54 -35.85
N ASP A 33 -1.35 42.97 -34.82
CA ASP A 33 -0.29 42.09 -34.32
C ASP A 33 -0.92 40.81 -33.78
N ASP A 34 -0.07 39.79 -33.73
CA ASP A 34 -0.46 38.44 -33.34
C ASP A 34 0.27 38.13 -32.01
N ASP A 35 0.41 39.11 -31.11
CA ASP A 35 1.25 39.08 -29.89
C ASP A 35 0.66 40.03 -28.82
N ASP A 36 -0.42 39.59 -28.17
CA ASP A 36 -1.32 40.40 -27.33
C ASP A 36 -0.71 40.83 -25.96
N ASP A 37 0.40 40.25 -25.50
CA ASP A 37 1.12 40.66 -24.27
C ASP A 37 2.59 41.08 -24.51
N ASN A 38 3.02 41.09 -25.78
CA ASN A 38 4.31 41.54 -26.29
C ASN A 38 5.51 40.73 -25.82
N ASP A 39 5.36 39.45 -25.53
CA ASP A 39 6.43 38.56 -25.08
C ASP A 39 7.30 37.92 -26.17
N LEU A 40 7.01 38.28 -27.44
CA LEU A 40 7.65 37.77 -28.65
C LEU A 40 7.25 36.35 -29.04
N ILE A 41 6.32 35.73 -28.32
CA ILE A 41 5.53 34.58 -28.73
C ILE A 41 4.33 35.11 -29.51
N LYS A 42 3.62 34.22 -30.21
CA LYS A 42 2.44 34.62 -30.99
C LYS A 42 1.22 34.06 -30.32
N ASP A 43 0.08 34.76 -30.33
CA ASP A 43 -1.17 34.29 -29.70
C ASP A 43 -1.60 32.86 -30.10
N ASN A 44 -1.17 32.41 -31.29
CA ASN A 44 -1.49 31.09 -31.80
C ASN A 44 -0.54 29.96 -31.33
N LEU A 45 0.51 30.32 -30.60
CA LEU A 45 1.57 29.49 -30.02
C LEU A 45 1.74 29.83 -28.52
N ASP A 46 0.79 30.55 -27.95
CA ASP A 46 0.79 31.10 -26.61
C ASP A 46 -0.56 30.76 -25.97
N ILE A 47 -0.53 30.02 -24.86
CA ILE A 47 -1.74 29.66 -24.09
C ILE A 47 -2.18 30.79 -23.16
N CYS A 48 -1.24 31.62 -22.71
CA CYS A 48 -1.42 32.76 -21.82
C CYS A 48 -1.37 34.10 -22.59
N ILE A 49 -2.06 34.15 -23.73
CA ILE A 49 -2.27 35.30 -24.65
C ILE A 49 -2.42 36.70 -24.00
N ASN A 50 -2.81 36.78 -22.71
CA ASN A 50 -3.00 38.05 -22.00
C ASN A 50 -2.10 38.15 -20.75
N GLY A 51 -0.89 37.60 -20.80
CA GLY A 51 0.08 37.52 -19.72
C GLY A 51 0.44 38.88 -19.13
N ASP A 52 1.25 38.87 -18.07
CA ASP A 52 1.72 40.10 -17.44
C ASP A 52 2.75 40.77 -18.37
N SER A 53 2.29 41.75 -19.13
CA SER A 53 3.09 42.63 -20.03
C SER A 53 4.21 43.43 -19.31
N VAL A 54 4.50 43.11 -18.06
CA VAL A 54 5.51 43.70 -17.18
C VAL A 54 6.87 43.00 -17.25
N MET A 55 6.96 41.76 -17.78
CA MET A 55 8.22 40.97 -17.73
C MET A 55 8.93 40.74 -19.08
N SER A 56 8.29 41.06 -20.20
CA SER A 56 8.62 40.32 -21.42
C SER A 56 9.78 40.85 -22.28
N THR A 57 10.37 42.02 -22.00
CA THR A 57 11.44 42.53 -22.88
C THR A 57 12.78 41.77 -22.77
N ASP A 58 12.97 40.96 -21.72
CA ASP A 58 14.20 40.19 -21.46
C ASP A 58 13.97 38.68 -21.20
N TRP A 59 12.72 38.20 -21.19
CA TRP A 59 12.40 36.77 -21.10
C TRP A 59 12.63 36.07 -22.45
N ILE A 60 12.90 34.76 -22.40
CA ILE A 60 13.13 33.92 -23.57
C ILE A 60 12.39 32.60 -23.29
N SER A 61 11.34 32.32 -24.06
CA SER A 61 10.74 30.98 -24.15
C SER A 61 11.80 29.97 -24.60
N ASP A 62 12.30 29.20 -23.64
CA ASP A 62 13.13 28.02 -23.82
C ASP A 62 12.83 27.03 -22.70
N SER A 63 13.30 25.78 -22.84
CA SER A 63 12.97 24.68 -21.93
C SER A 63 13.47 24.82 -20.48
N LEU A 64 13.94 26.00 -20.06
CA LEU A 64 14.30 26.31 -18.68
C LEU A 64 13.28 27.25 -18.01
N THR A 65 12.45 27.95 -18.79
CA THR A 65 11.53 28.98 -18.30
C THR A 65 10.18 28.99 -19.03
N ASP A 66 9.93 27.90 -19.75
CA ASP A 66 8.78 27.55 -20.60
C ASP A 66 8.94 26.04 -20.89
N HIS A 67 8.71 25.24 -19.85
CA HIS A 67 9.11 23.84 -19.81
C HIS A 67 8.40 23.02 -20.88
N ASP A 68 7.10 23.24 -21.07
CA ASP A 68 6.29 22.53 -22.05
C ASP A 68 6.20 23.21 -23.43
N SER A 69 6.72 24.44 -23.55
CA SER A 69 6.72 25.23 -24.78
C SER A 69 5.33 25.69 -25.23
N ASP A 70 4.44 25.98 -24.30
CA ASP A 70 3.10 26.53 -24.58
C ASP A 70 3.06 28.06 -24.71
N GLY A 71 4.21 28.71 -24.50
CA GLY A 71 4.37 30.15 -24.59
C GLY A 71 4.22 30.87 -23.25
N CYS A 72 4.06 30.16 -22.15
CA CYS A 72 3.91 30.73 -20.83
C CYS A 72 5.16 30.67 -19.99
N ASN A 73 5.31 31.66 -19.11
CA ASN A 73 6.39 31.65 -18.15
C ASN A 73 6.07 30.76 -16.94
N ASP A 74 6.86 29.70 -16.76
CA ASP A 74 6.76 28.75 -15.63
C ASP A 74 6.58 29.44 -14.25
N GLU A 75 7.32 30.53 -13.96
CA GLU A 75 7.33 31.11 -12.61
C GLU A 75 6.13 32.05 -12.32
N LEU A 76 5.50 32.60 -13.36
CA LEU A 76 4.64 33.78 -13.21
C LEU A 76 3.25 33.64 -13.83
N GLU A 77 3.12 32.84 -14.87
CA GLU A 77 1.94 32.83 -15.74
C GLU A 77 1.39 31.42 -15.94
N ASP A 78 2.28 30.45 -16.01
CA ASP A 78 1.90 29.05 -15.99
C ASP A 78 1.62 28.58 -14.55
N ASP A 79 0.64 27.70 -14.44
CA ASP A 79 0.17 27.10 -13.19
C ASP A 79 0.30 25.55 -13.26
N ASP A 80 0.82 25.02 -14.38
CA ASP A 80 0.92 23.61 -14.81
C ASP A 80 2.09 23.48 -15.82
N ASP A 81 3.33 23.63 -15.34
CA ASP A 81 4.52 23.86 -16.20
C ASP A 81 4.81 22.72 -17.19
N ASP A 82 4.31 21.50 -16.95
CA ASP A 82 4.50 20.32 -17.81
C ASP A 82 3.24 19.85 -18.56
N ASN A 83 2.12 20.55 -18.31
CA ASN A 83 0.83 20.39 -18.95
C ASN A 83 0.27 18.95 -18.86
N ASP A 84 0.56 18.27 -17.75
CA ASP A 84 0.02 16.95 -17.43
C ASP A 84 -1.40 17.02 -16.81
N GLY A 85 -1.86 18.23 -16.46
CA GLY A 85 -3.18 18.50 -15.90
C GLY A 85 -3.23 18.58 -14.37
N MET A 86 -2.10 18.45 -13.68
CA MET A 86 -1.90 18.77 -12.28
C MET A 86 -1.31 20.18 -12.15
N LYS A 87 -1.69 20.89 -11.09
CA LYS A 87 -1.18 22.26 -10.89
C LYS A 87 0.12 22.19 -10.10
N ASP A 88 1.08 23.06 -10.36
CA ASP A 88 2.39 23.06 -9.67
C ASP A 88 2.28 23.04 -8.13
N ASP A 89 1.30 23.78 -7.59
CA ASP A 89 1.03 23.84 -6.14
C ASP A 89 0.54 22.51 -5.53
N LEU A 90 0.08 21.58 -6.38
CA LEU A 90 -0.43 20.25 -6.07
C LEU A 90 0.42 19.13 -6.68
N ASP A 91 1.51 19.49 -7.36
CA ASP A 91 2.38 18.59 -8.10
C ASP A 91 3.72 18.40 -7.34
N GLN A 92 4.13 17.16 -7.12
CA GLN A 92 5.44 16.82 -6.54
C GLN A 92 6.57 16.88 -7.58
N CYS A 93 6.23 16.83 -8.86
CA CYS A 93 7.07 16.93 -10.04
C CYS A 93 6.64 18.08 -10.98
N PRO A 94 6.57 19.37 -10.53
CA PRO A 94 5.98 20.45 -11.33
C PRO A 94 6.56 20.64 -12.75
N THR A 95 7.83 20.31 -12.95
CA THR A 95 8.51 20.39 -14.26
C THR A 95 8.88 19.00 -14.75
N GLY A 96 7.86 18.14 -14.86
CA GLY A 96 7.99 16.71 -15.08
C GLY A 96 8.14 16.29 -16.55
N ASP A 97 7.83 15.03 -16.84
CA ASP A 97 7.88 14.51 -18.20
C ASP A 97 6.76 15.14 -19.04
N LEU A 98 7.01 15.41 -20.32
CA LEU A 98 6.00 16.03 -21.18
C LEU A 98 5.18 15.00 -21.96
N GLY A 99 3.91 15.34 -22.23
CA GLY A 99 3.07 14.62 -23.18
C GLY A 99 2.35 13.40 -22.62
N TRP A 100 2.12 13.40 -21.31
CA TRP A 100 1.22 12.49 -20.61
C TRP A 100 0.12 13.29 -19.92
N THR A 101 -0.65 12.65 -19.05
CA THR A 101 -1.69 13.31 -18.26
C THR A 101 -1.84 12.55 -16.96
N SER A 102 -1.88 13.22 -15.82
CA SER A 102 -2.19 12.59 -14.55
C SER A 102 -3.56 11.92 -14.57
N THR A 103 -3.57 10.62 -14.32
CA THR A 103 -4.77 9.79 -14.23
C THR A 103 -4.53 8.66 -13.23
N PRO A 104 -5.57 8.06 -12.63
CA PRO A 104 -5.40 6.93 -11.71
C PRO A 104 -4.75 5.67 -12.30
N ASP A 105 -4.46 5.65 -13.61
CA ASP A 105 -3.76 4.56 -14.30
C ASP A 105 -2.26 4.90 -14.56
N THR A 106 -1.82 6.13 -14.33
CA THR A 106 -0.47 6.67 -14.66
C THR A 106 0.16 7.54 -13.57
N ASP A 107 -0.62 7.88 -12.55
CA ASP A 107 -0.30 8.62 -11.33
C ASP A 107 -1.21 8.02 -10.24
N PHE A 108 -0.71 7.01 -9.54
CA PHE A 108 -1.53 6.17 -8.67
C PHE A 108 -1.91 6.88 -7.36
N ASP A 109 -1.00 7.63 -6.75
CA ASP A 109 -1.24 8.38 -5.53
C ASP A 109 -1.84 9.78 -5.76
N ASN A 110 -1.87 10.25 -7.02
CA ASN A 110 -2.38 11.55 -7.48
C ASN A 110 -1.55 12.73 -6.99
N ASP A 111 -0.22 12.58 -7.03
CA ASP A 111 0.73 13.60 -6.61
C ASP A 111 1.31 14.42 -7.76
N GLY A 112 0.96 14.12 -9.02
CA GLY A 112 1.45 14.81 -10.22
C GLY A 112 2.75 14.25 -10.79
N CYS A 113 3.38 13.26 -10.16
CA CYS A 113 4.51 12.55 -10.72
C CYS A 113 4.04 11.33 -11.54
N GLN A 114 4.64 11.13 -12.72
CA GLN A 114 4.37 9.92 -13.50
C GLN A 114 4.98 8.66 -12.86
N ASP A 115 4.14 7.67 -12.53
CA ASP A 115 4.53 6.34 -12.00
C ASP A 115 5.69 5.70 -12.79
N SER A 116 5.69 5.89 -14.11
CA SER A 116 6.60 5.14 -15.00
C SER A 116 8.04 5.66 -15.07
N SER A 117 8.29 6.88 -14.59
CA SER A 117 9.57 7.57 -14.81
C SER A 117 9.98 8.59 -13.74
N GLU A 118 9.03 9.14 -12.98
CA GLU A 118 9.27 10.29 -12.10
C GLU A 118 9.01 9.96 -10.64
N ASP A 119 7.98 9.15 -10.40
CA ASP A 119 7.69 8.59 -9.09
C ASP A 119 8.52 7.32 -8.83
N TYR A 120 8.88 7.10 -7.56
CA TYR A 120 9.58 5.91 -7.07
C TYR A 120 8.82 5.22 -5.93
N ASP A 121 7.65 5.72 -5.57
CA ASP A 121 6.77 5.25 -4.48
C ASP A 121 5.31 5.48 -4.91
N ASP A 122 4.87 4.72 -5.92
CA ASP A 122 3.62 4.95 -6.69
C ASP A 122 2.37 5.04 -5.80
N ASP A 123 2.37 4.46 -4.59
CA ASP A 123 1.24 4.51 -3.65
C ASP A 123 1.47 5.33 -2.37
N SER A 124 2.63 5.98 -2.25
CA SER A 124 2.96 6.89 -1.16
C SER A 124 2.86 6.25 0.24
N ASP A 125 3.08 4.94 0.35
CA ASP A 125 3.08 4.22 1.63
C ASP A 125 4.42 4.34 2.40
N GLY A 126 5.46 4.82 1.71
CA GLY A 126 6.81 5.03 2.23
C GLY A 126 7.80 3.92 1.88
N VAL A 127 7.42 2.94 1.08
CA VAL A 127 8.29 1.88 0.55
C VAL A 127 8.42 2.01 -0.96
N ILE A 128 9.63 2.30 -1.43
CA ILE A 128 9.88 2.48 -2.87
C ILE A 128 9.47 1.25 -3.69
N ASP A 129 8.97 1.42 -4.92
CA ASP A 129 8.41 0.32 -5.74
C ASP A 129 9.37 -0.84 -5.94
N SER A 130 10.67 -0.54 -5.97
CA SER A 130 11.72 -1.55 -6.15
C SER A 130 11.90 -2.48 -4.93
N GLN A 131 11.35 -2.09 -3.78
CA GLN A 131 11.36 -2.81 -2.51
C GLN A 131 9.95 -3.22 -2.08
N ASP A 132 8.92 -2.69 -2.73
CA ASP A 132 7.53 -2.99 -2.47
C ASP A 132 7.07 -4.25 -3.24
N MET A 133 6.41 -5.16 -2.53
CA MET A 133 5.80 -6.37 -3.13
C MET A 133 4.42 -6.09 -3.75
N PHE A 134 3.73 -5.04 -3.31
CA PHE A 134 2.50 -4.50 -3.86
C PHE A 134 2.62 -2.98 -4.08
N PRO A 135 3.37 -2.52 -5.10
CA PRO A 135 3.63 -1.09 -5.34
C PRO A 135 2.41 -0.19 -5.61
N LEU A 136 1.20 -0.75 -5.61
CA LEU A 136 -0.05 -0.05 -5.92
C LEU A 136 -1.11 -0.37 -4.84
N ASP A 137 -0.70 -0.75 -3.64
CA ASP A 137 -1.58 -0.94 -2.50
C ASP A 137 -0.97 -0.28 -1.26
N PRO A 138 -1.43 0.92 -0.89
CA PRO A 138 -0.82 1.72 0.17
C PRO A 138 -1.00 1.15 1.59
N ASN A 139 -1.53 -0.07 1.68
CA ASN A 139 -1.70 -0.81 2.92
C ASN A 139 -0.88 -2.10 2.94
N GLU A 140 -0.07 -2.42 1.92
CA GLU A 140 0.63 -3.70 1.81
C GLU A 140 1.99 -3.56 1.13
N SER A 141 3.08 -3.47 1.89
CA SER A 141 4.42 -3.42 1.28
C SER A 141 5.16 -4.78 1.25
N PHE A 142 4.66 -5.78 1.99
CA PHE A 142 5.39 -7.03 2.26
C PHE A 142 4.54 -8.28 2.07
N ASP A 143 5.14 -9.32 1.49
CA ASP A 143 4.64 -10.69 1.37
C ASP A 143 5.75 -11.65 1.86
N SER A 144 5.63 -12.09 3.11
CA SER A 144 6.71 -12.80 3.80
C SER A 144 6.92 -14.24 3.33
N ASP A 145 5.89 -14.90 2.78
CA ASP A 145 5.97 -16.28 2.29
C ASP A 145 5.79 -16.44 0.77
N GLY A 146 5.43 -15.35 0.08
CA GLY A 146 5.43 -15.26 -1.38
C GLY A 146 4.20 -15.88 -2.03
N ASP A 147 3.07 -15.95 -1.35
CA ASP A 147 1.83 -16.53 -1.88
C ASP A 147 0.93 -15.52 -2.62
N GLY A 148 1.27 -14.24 -2.55
CA GLY A 148 0.61 -13.14 -3.23
C GLY A 148 -0.50 -12.46 -2.42
N ILE A 149 -0.67 -12.79 -1.13
CA ILE A 149 -1.48 -12.03 -0.19
C ILE A 149 -0.55 -11.25 0.73
N GLY A 150 -0.77 -9.94 0.86
CA GLY A 150 0.08 -9.10 1.70
C GLY A 150 -0.05 -9.43 3.18
N ASN A 151 1.03 -9.21 3.94
CA ASN A 151 1.12 -9.56 5.35
C ASN A 151 0.03 -8.93 6.22
N ASN A 152 -0.53 -7.77 5.86
CA ASN A 152 -1.58 -7.13 6.66
C ASN A 152 -2.96 -7.76 6.43
N GLN A 153 -3.18 -8.41 5.29
CA GLN A 153 -4.40 -9.15 4.94
C GLN A 153 -4.30 -10.65 5.22
N ASP A 154 -3.09 -11.20 5.28
CA ASP A 154 -2.86 -12.62 5.50
C ASP A 154 -3.00 -13.01 6.98
N ALA A 155 -3.87 -14.01 7.26
CA ALA A 155 -4.01 -14.58 8.59
C ALA A 155 -2.79 -15.44 9.02
N PHE A 156 -2.02 -15.95 8.06
CA PHE A 156 -0.80 -16.74 8.29
C PHE A 156 0.37 -16.25 7.41
N PRO A 157 0.94 -15.05 7.68
CA PRO A 157 1.96 -14.42 6.83
C PRO A 157 3.27 -15.18 6.59
N ASN A 158 3.45 -16.37 7.17
CA ASN A 158 4.66 -17.19 7.02
C ASN A 158 4.34 -18.61 6.53
N ASP A 159 3.11 -18.87 6.13
CA ASP A 159 2.65 -20.15 5.57
C ASP A 159 1.87 -19.94 4.27
N SER A 160 2.60 -19.93 3.16
CA SER A 160 2.07 -19.81 1.78
C SER A 160 0.99 -20.82 1.37
N SER A 161 0.64 -21.77 2.24
CA SER A 161 -0.44 -22.72 2.03
C SER A 161 -1.73 -22.37 2.75
N GLU A 162 -1.77 -21.30 3.54
CA GLU A 162 -2.91 -20.84 4.34
C GLU A 162 -2.99 -19.31 4.33
N THR A 163 -4.10 -18.73 3.87
CA THR A 163 -4.26 -17.25 3.84
C THR A 163 -5.46 -16.73 4.63
N ILE A 164 -6.39 -17.62 4.95
CA ILE A 164 -7.69 -17.27 5.52
C ILE A 164 -7.92 -18.11 6.78
N ASP A 165 -8.32 -17.45 7.86
CA ASP A 165 -8.88 -18.06 9.06
C ASP A 165 -10.32 -17.58 9.23
N SER A 166 -11.27 -18.29 8.60
CA SER A 166 -12.66 -17.84 8.49
C SER A 166 -13.38 -17.73 9.83
N ASP A 167 -12.93 -18.44 10.86
CA ASP A 167 -13.56 -18.44 12.18
C ASP A 167 -12.68 -17.92 13.33
N GLY A 168 -11.40 -17.67 13.07
CA GLY A 168 -10.47 -17.03 14.00
C GLY A 168 -9.96 -17.98 15.07
N ASP A 169 -9.87 -19.29 14.79
CA ASP A 169 -9.39 -20.29 15.74
C ASP A 169 -7.90 -20.63 15.64
N GLY A 170 -7.20 -19.97 14.70
CA GLY A 170 -5.77 -20.10 14.47
C GLY A 170 -5.38 -21.31 13.62
N VAL A 171 -6.34 -21.91 12.90
CA VAL A 171 -6.10 -22.95 11.89
C VAL A 171 -6.60 -22.44 10.55
N GLY A 172 -5.73 -22.44 9.54
CA GLY A 172 -6.10 -21.97 8.21
C GLY A 172 -7.16 -22.85 7.54
N ASP A 173 -7.98 -22.22 6.72
CA ASP A 173 -9.14 -22.81 6.05
C ASP A 173 -8.79 -24.03 5.17
N ASN A 174 -7.55 -24.15 4.66
CA ASN A 174 -7.17 -25.30 3.83
C ASN A 174 -6.91 -26.56 4.68
N THR A 175 -6.42 -26.38 5.90
CA THR A 175 -6.19 -27.46 6.87
C THR A 175 -7.38 -27.71 7.78
N ASP A 176 -8.23 -26.69 7.99
CA ASP A 176 -9.37 -26.81 8.88
C ASP A 176 -10.51 -27.67 8.28
N LEU A 177 -10.96 -28.64 9.08
CA LEU A 177 -12.10 -29.48 8.76
C LEU A 177 -13.44 -28.76 8.97
N PHE A 178 -13.47 -27.70 9.79
CA PHE A 178 -14.68 -26.94 10.09
C PHE A 178 -14.47 -25.41 10.04
N PRO A 179 -14.23 -24.80 8.85
CA PRO A 179 -13.83 -23.38 8.66
C PRO A 179 -14.88 -22.31 9.01
N SER A 180 -15.82 -22.63 9.90
CA SER A 180 -16.91 -21.75 10.31
C SER A 180 -17.30 -21.97 11.77
N MET A 181 -16.50 -22.73 12.51
CA MET A 181 -16.77 -23.16 13.88
C MET A 181 -15.55 -22.97 14.78
N SER A 182 -15.34 -21.75 15.25
CA SER A 182 -14.18 -21.33 16.05
C SER A 182 -13.94 -22.04 17.39
N TRP A 183 -14.86 -22.91 17.81
CA TRP A 183 -14.71 -23.74 19.02
C TRP A 183 -14.12 -25.13 18.71
N LEU A 184 -14.09 -25.53 17.44
CA LEU A 184 -13.67 -26.86 17.00
C LEU A 184 -12.27 -26.88 16.38
N GLY A 185 -11.48 -25.83 16.61
CA GLY A 185 -10.08 -25.76 16.22
C GLY A 185 -9.25 -26.97 16.58
N SER A 186 -8.33 -27.25 15.64
CA SER A 186 -7.52 -28.46 15.49
C SER A 186 -7.24 -29.24 16.79
N GLY A 187 -7.73 -30.49 16.81
CA GLY A 187 -7.29 -31.59 17.70
C GLY A 187 -7.69 -31.53 19.19
N THR A 188 -7.62 -30.38 19.86
CA THR A 188 -7.76 -30.30 21.33
C THR A 188 -9.22 -30.34 21.78
N SER A 189 -10.12 -29.73 21.01
CA SER A 189 -11.56 -29.75 21.30
C SER A 189 -12.19 -31.12 21.03
N PHE A 190 -11.77 -31.82 19.98
CA PHE A 190 -12.30 -33.16 19.67
C PHE A 190 -11.91 -34.20 20.72
N THR A 191 -10.69 -34.16 21.23
CA THR A 191 -10.26 -35.07 22.31
C THR A 191 -11.05 -34.83 23.58
N LEU A 192 -11.26 -33.57 23.98
CA LEU A 192 -12.06 -33.23 25.16
C LEU A 192 -13.55 -33.57 24.98
N ILE A 193 -14.14 -33.28 23.82
CA ILE A 193 -15.54 -33.62 23.52
C ILE A 193 -15.71 -35.15 23.48
N ALA A 194 -14.78 -35.88 22.87
CA ALA A 194 -14.79 -37.35 22.87
C ALA A 194 -14.71 -37.90 24.30
N ILE A 195 -13.81 -37.38 25.15
CA ILE A 195 -13.71 -37.76 26.57
C ILE A 195 -15.01 -37.47 27.32
N ILE A 196 -15.62 -36.31 27.10
CA ILE A 196 -16.90 -35.94 27.73
C ILE A 196 -18.01 -36.89 27.28
N ILE A 197 -18.14 -37.18 25.98
CA ILE A 197 -19.15 -38.11 25.45
C ILE A 197 -18.93 -39.51 26.02
N ILE A 198 -17.70 -40.00 26.03
CA ILE A 198 -17.33 -41.30 26.61
C ILE A 198 -17.68 -41.34 28.10
N SER A 199 -17.40 -40.25 28.85
CA SER A 199 -17.72 -40.15 30.29
C SER A 199 -19.24 -40.17 30.56
N ILE A 200 -20.04 -39.52 29.70
CA ILE A 200 -21.50 -39.51 29.80
C ILE A 200 -22.08 -40.89 29.48
N ILE A 201 -21.58 -41.55 28.42
CA ILE A 201 -21.99 -42.90 28.04
C ILE A 201 -21.67 -43.89 29.17
N THR A 202 -20.45 -43.86 29.70
CA THR A 202 -20.06 -44.73 30.83
C THR A 202 -20.90 -44.46 32.08
N ALA A 203 -21.18 -43.20 32.43
CA ALA A 203 -22.07 -42.87 33.53
C ALA A 203 -23.50 -43.42 33.35
N ILE A 204 -24.07 -43.30 32.14
CA ILE A 204 -25.41 -43.83 31.81
C ILE A 204 -25.42 -45.36 31.94
N VAL A 205 -24.39 -46.06 31.46
CA VAL A 205 -24.27 -47.52 31.56
C VAL A 205 -24.19 -47.96 33.03
N VAL A 206 -23.38 -47.28 33.85
CA VAL A 206 -23.25 -47.58 35.29
C VAL A 206 -24.53 -47.30 36.06
N LEU A 207 -25.23 -46.20 35.76
CA LEU A 207 -26.50 -45.85 36.41
C LEU A 207 -27.63 -46.82 36.04
N ARG A 208 -27.69 -47.30 34.80
CA ARG A 208 -28.62 -48.39 34.40
C ARG A 208 -28.27 -49.71 35.10
N ARG A 209 -26.98 -50.03 35.25
CA ARG A 209 -26.49 -51.23 35.98
C ARG A 209 -26.81 -51.20 37.48
N ARG A 210 -27.02 -50.01 38.06
CA ARG A 210 -27.42 -49.85 39.47
C ARG A 210 -28.92 -50.03 39.69
N ASN A 211 -29.72 -49.95 38.62
CA ASN A 211 -31.18 -50.08 38.66
C ASN A 211 -31.67 -51.45 38.16
N ASP A 212 -30.87 -52.19 37.39
CA ASP A 212 -31.20 -53.53 36.91
C ASP A 212 -30.32 -54.60 37.58
N GLU A 213 -30.94 -55.44 38.43
CA GLU A 213 -30.39 -56.74 38.80
C GLU A 213 -30.35 -57.64 37.54
N ASN A 214 -29.13 -57.89 37.02
CA ASN A 214 -28.73 -58.80 35.93
C ASN A 214 -28.56 -58.17 34.53
N ILE A 215 -27.32 -57.83 34.18
CA ILE A 215 -26.89 -57.62 32.79
C ILE A 215 -26.35 -58.93 32.21
N PRO A 216 -26.81 -59.39 31.03
CA PRO A 216 -26.28 -60.57 30.37
C PRO A 216 -24.84 -60.35 29.86
N GLU A 217 -24.00 -61.37 30.05
CA GLU A 217 -22.53 -61.42 29.85
C GLU A 217 -22.04 -60.99 28.44
N GLY A 218 -22.92 -60.93 27.45
CA GLY A 218 -22.62 -60.50 26.08
C GLY A 218 -22.50 -58.98 25.91
N LEU A 219 -23.13 -58.18 26.77
CA LEU A 219 -23.11 -56.71 26.64
C LEU A 219 -21.78 -56.13 27.12
N THR A 220 -21.17 -56.72 28.14
CA THR A 220 -19.84 -56.33 28.64
C THR A 220 -18.74 -56.51 27.60
N LYS A 221 -18.83 -57.55 26.76
CA LYS A 221 -17.87 -57.77 25.66
C LYS A 221 -18.04 -56.79 24.50
N ALA A 222 -19.24 -56.25 24.30
CA ALA A 222 -19.46 -55.20 23.30
C ALA A 222 -18.80 -53.87 23.70
N PHE A 223 -18.74 -53.56 25.00
CA PHE A 223 -18.05 -52.37 25.52
C PHE A 223 -16.52 -52.51 25.51
N GLU A 224 -16.00 -53.71 25.80
CA GLU A 224 -14.55 -54.01 25.72
C GLU A 224 -14.04 -53.88 24.27
N ASN A 225 -14.86 -54.28 23.29
CA ASN A 225 -14.57 -54.07 21.86
C ASN A 225 -14.74 -52.61 21.38
N GLN A 226 -15.36 -51.72 22.17
CA GLN A 226 -15.42 -50.30 21.81
C GLN A 226 -14.13 -49.56 22.22
N GLU A 227 -13.44 -49.95 23.29
CA GLU A 227 -12.13 -49.36 23.63
C GLU A 227 -11.08 -49.65 22.55
N GLU A 228 -11.06 -50.87 21.98
CA GLU A 228 -10.19 -51.22 20.84
C GLU A 228 -10.50 -50.39 19.58
N PHE A 229 -11.78 -50.07 19.34
CA PHE A 229 -12.22 -49.27 18.19
C PHE A 229 -11.84 -47.78 18.33
N PHE A 230 -11.81 -47.24 19.55
CA PHE A 230 -11.35 -45.87 19.78
C PHE A 230 -9.83 -45.74 19.73
N GLU A 231 -9.06 -46.79 20.09
CA GLU A 231 -7.62 -46.82 19.81
C GLU A 231 -7.34 -46.85 18.31
N ASP A 232 -8.10 -47.62 17.52
CA ASP A 232 -7.98 -47.71 16.06
C ASP A 232 -8.36 -46.39 15.36
N ILE A 233 -9.43 -45.72 15.80
CA ILE A 233 -9.80 -44.38 15.31
C ILE A 233 -8.76 -43.34 15.74
N SER A 234 -8.20 -43.42 16.94
CA SER A 234 -7.14 -42.49 17.37
C SER A 234 -5.85 -42.69 16.60
N GLY A 235 -5.50 -43.92 16.21
CA GLY A 235 -4.32 -44.23 15.41
C GLY A 235 -4.43 -43.71 13.98
N ASP A 236 -5.59 -43.88 13.36
CA ASP A 236 -5.84 -43.40 12.00
C ASP A 236 -6.14 -41.88 11.95
N ALA A 237 -6.80 -41.31 12.98
CA ALA A 237 -7.05 -39.86 13.05
C ALA A 237 -5.78 -39.07 13.41
N LEU A 238 -4.85 -39.64 14.19
CA LEU A 238 -3.53 -39.05 14.45
C LEU A 238 -2.58 -39.19 13.23
N SER A 239 -2.86 -40.13 12.33
CA SER A 239 -2.17 -40.25 11.04
C SER A 239 -2.78 -39.36 9.95
N LEU A 240 -4.04 -38.94 10.09
CA LEU A 240 -4.76 -38.11 9.12
C LEU A 240 -4.76 -36.62 9.50
N ALA A 241 -4.72 -36.28 10.79
CA ALA A 241 -4.23 -34.99 11.27
C ALA A 241 -2.72 -35.01 11.09
N GLY A 242 -2.20 -34.31 10.09
CA GLY A 242 -0.80 -34.34 9.64
C GLY A 242 0.24 -33.85 10.65
N MET A 243 0.29 -34.44 11.85
CA MET A 243 1.42 -34.35 12.76
C MET A 243 2.56 -35.25 12.24
N ALA A 244 3.04 -34.97 11.03
CA ALA A 244 4.43 -35.25 10.74
C ALA A 244 5.24 -34.30 11.63
N PRO A 245 6.22 -34.80 12.42
CA PRO A 245 7.18 -33.89 13.01
C PRO A 245 7.99 -33.29 11.86
N ILE A 246 7.64 -32.08 11.44
CA ILE A 246 8.53 -31.26 10.62
C ILE A 246 9.59 -30.75 11.59
N ILE A 247 10.62 -31.57 11.80
CA ILE A 247 11.93 -31.04 12.15
C ILE A 247 12.93 -31.68 11.20
N SER A 248 13.63 -30.81 10.49
CA SER A 248 14.92 -31.01 9.83
C SER A 248 14.92 -31.72 8.48
N GLU A 249 14.81 -30.92 7.40
CA GLU A 249 15.94 -30.82 6.45
C GLU A 249 15.89 -29.59 5.50
N THR A 250 14.91 -28.68 5.62
CA THR A 250 14.85 -27.44 4.80
C THR A 250 14.94 -26.13 5.58
N GLN A 251 14.80 -26.14 6.91
CA GLN A 251 14.93 -24.95 7.77
C GLN A 251 16.40 -24.50 8.00
N HIS A 252 17.33 -24.85 7.12
CA HIS A 252 18.74 -24.47 7.27
C HIS A 252 19.25 -23.49 6.21
N LEU A 253 18.39 -22.90 5.39
CA LEU A 253 18.84 -22.01 4.32
C LEU A 253 18.15 -20.64 4.22
N ILE A 254 17.18 -20.29 5.08
CA ILE A 254 16.51 -18.96 5.01
C ILE A 254 16.50 -18.19 6.34
N GLY A 255 16.92 -18.77 7.47
CA GLY A 255 16.93 -18.10 8.78
C GLY A 255 18.19 -17.30 9.15
N ASN A 256 19.15 -17.12 8.23
CA ASN A 256 20.48 -16.57 8.57
C ASN A 256 20.88 -15.35 7.71
N LEU A 257 19.93 -14.64 7.09
CA LEU A 257 20.27 -13.36 6.47
C LEU A 257 20.39 -12.30 7.57
N PRO A 258 21.56 -11.67 7.74
CA PRO A 258 21.72 -10.63 8.74
C PRO A 258 20.82 -9.43 8.40
N PRO A 259 20.26 -8.73 9.42
CA PRO A 259 19.47 -7.53 9.21
C PRO A 259 20.24 -6.47 8.43
N SER A 260 19.53 -5.54 7.79
CA SER A 260 20.15 -4.37 7.16
C SER A 260 20.95 -3.58 8.19
N ASN A 261 22.13 -3.10 7.80
CA ASN A 261 22.99 -2.27 8.65
C ASN A 261 22.35 -0.91 8.99
N GLU A 262 21.28 -0.52 8.28
CA GLU A 262 20.51 0.71 8.51
C GLU A 262 19.51 0.59 9.67
N LEU A 263 19.14 -0.63 10.05
CA LEU A 263 18.27 -0.85 11.21
C LEU A 263 18.99 -0.48 12.50
N VAL A 264 18.23 0.07 13.45
CA VAL A 264 18.72 0.48 14.78
C VAL A 264 18.02 -0.37 15.83
N GLY A 265 18.81 -1.11 16.61
CA GLY A 265 18.35 -1.97 17.69
C GLY A 265 18.30 -1.28 19.05
N GLU A 266 17.92 -2.03 20.09
CA GLU A 266 17.99 -1.57 21.48
C GLU A 266 19.43 -1.67 22.00
N ILE A 267 19.92 -0.62 22.68
CA ILE A 267 21.26 -0.60 23.26
C ILE A 267 21.20 -0.96 24.73
N ASP A 268 21.91 -2.03 25.08
CA ASP A 268 21.99 -2.52 26.45
C ASP A 268 23.03 -1.79 27.30
N SER A 269 22.96 -2.01 28.62
CA SER A 269 23.86 -1.38 29.60
C SER A 269 25.35 -1.77 29.46
N ASP A 270 25.65 -2.79 28.66
CA ASP A 270 26.98 -3.26 28.32
C ASP A 270 27.53 -2.65 27.01
N GLY A 271 26.72 -1.87 26.29
CA GLY A 271 27.10 -1.12 25.09
C GLY A 271 26.99 -1.92 23.79
N TYR A 272 26.33 -3.07 23.80
CA TYR A 272 25.94 -3.80 22.59
C TYR A 272 24.54 -3.40 22.14
N GLU A 273 24.35 -3.37 20.83
CA GLU A 273 23.08 -3.10 20.18
C GLU A 273 22.46 -4.43 19.75
N TRP A 274 21.18 -4.63 20.04
CA TRP A 274 20.44 -5.87 19.83
C TRP A 274 19.18 -5.63 19.02
N ILE A 275 18.89 -6.53 18.08
CA ILE A 275 17.66 -6.51 17.31
C ILE A 275 17.13 -7.93 17.10
N GLU A 276 15.82 -8.08 17.17
CA GLU A 276 15.13 -9.28 16.71
C GLU A 276 14.82 -9.12 15.23
N HIS A 277 15.30 -10.03 14.37
CA HIS A 277 15.08 -9.92 12.93
C HIS A 277 14.92 -11.29 12.26
N PRO A 278 13.81 -11.53 11.53
CA PRO A 278 12.62 -10.66 11.39
C PRO A 278 11.91 -10.37 12.72
N GLU A 279 11.06 -9.33 12.79
CA GLU A 279 10.29 -9.02 14.00
C GLU A 279 9.40 -10.23 14.38
N ALA A 280 9.35 -10.56 15.68
CA ALA A 280 8.63 -11.73 16.21
C ALA A 280 9.13 -13.11 15.72
N SER A 281 10.37 -13.21 15.24
CA SER A 281 10.99 -14.48 14.80
C SER A 281 11.68 -15.29 15.90
N ASP A 282 11.86 -14.71 17.10
CA ASP A 282 12.76 -15.21 18.15
C ASP A 282 14.25 -15.34 17.71
N ILE A 283 14.64 -14.75 16.58
CA ILE A 283 16.03 -14.73 16.08
C ILE A 283 16.68 -13.40 16.44
N TRP A 284 17.75 -13.45 17.24
CA TRP A 284 18.43 -12.25 17.75
C TRP A 284 19.75 -12.01 17.04
N TYR A 285 20.01 -10.75 16.71
CA TYR A 285 21.29 -10.27 16.19
C TYR A 285 21.87 -9.21 17.12
N TRP A 286 23.19 -9.14 17.20
CA TRP A 286 23.91 -8.13 17.97
C TRP A 286 25.03 -7.50 17.17
N ARG A 287 25.35 -6.24 17.46
CA ARG A 287 26.58 -5.59 16.98
C ARG A 287 27.23 -4.75 18.06
N GLY A 288 28.56 -4.67 18.01
CA GLY A 288 29.35 -3.88 18.94
C GLY A 288 29.56 -2.44 18.45
N SER A 289 29.80 -1.50 19.36
CA SER A 289 30.03 -0.07 19.05
C SER A 289 31.14 0.26 18.04
N GLU A 290 31.97 -0.70 17.65
CA GLU A 290 33.05 -0.55 16.66
C GLU A 290 32.76 -1.26 15.31
N SER A 291 31.61 -1.95 15.19
CA SER A 291 31.18 -2.70 14.00
C SER A 291 29.77 -2.32 13.60
N ASN A 292 29.54 -2.07 12.30
CA ASN A 292 28.20 -1.83 11.76
C ASN A 292 27.50 -3.13 11.31
N ASP A 293 28.24 -4.24 11.25
CA ASP A 293 27.73 -5.52 10.79
C ASP A 293 27.06 -6.28 11.94
N TRP A 294 25.90 -6.85 11.65
CA TRP A 294 25.12 -7.67 12.58
C TRP A 294 25.63 -9.11 12.66
N ASP A 295 25.88 -9.59 13.87
CA ASP A 295 26.24 -10.98 14.17
C ASP A 295 25.03 -11.73 14.77
N LEU A 296 24.79 -12.96 14.32
CA LEU A 296 23.73 -13.81 14.86
C LEU A 296 24.05 -14.21 16.31
N TYR A 297 23.07 -14.08 17.21
CA TYR A 297 23.16 -14.57 18.57
C TYR A 297 22.86 -16.07 18.62
N GLU A 298 23.83 -16.85 19.08
CA GLU A 298 23.67 -18.29 19.38
C GLU A 298 23.70 -18.48 20.91
N GLU A 299 22.67 -19.10 21.50
CA GLU A 299 22.60 -19.44 22.94
C GLU A 299 23.69 -20.43 23.42
#